data_AF-A0A1F8H7W2-F1
#
_entry.id   AF-A0A1F8H7W2-F1
#
_cell.length_a   1.000
_cell.length_b   1.000
_cell.length_c   1.000
_cell.angle_alpha   90.00
_cell.angle_beta   90.00
_cell.angle_gamma   90.00
#
_symmetry.space_group_name_H-M   'P 1'
#
loop_
_entity.id
_entity.type
_entity.pdbx_description
1 polymer ?
#
loop_
_entity_poly.entity_id
_entity_poly.type
_entity_poly.pdbx_seq_one_letter_code
_entity_poly.pdbx_strand_id
1 'polypeptide(L)' 'MVEVFKGRNKALYTFQNKKWLYQRYRYRTFPEKPFILTTEEMATVYHFPDVSIHTPTLPRVESKKGEPPTNLPIV' A
#
# COMPACT_ATOMS: atom_id res chain seq x y z
N MET A 1 -11.81 -16.78 8.19
CA MET A 1 -10.77 -16.19 9.05
C MET A 1 -9.64 -17.21 9.17
N VAL A 2 -8.50 -16.97 8.52
CA VAL A 2 -7.30 -17.81 8.72
C VAL A 2 -6.53 -17.18 9.86
N GLU A 3 -6.61 -17.77 11.04
CA GLU A 3 -5.80 -17.33 12.18
C GLU A 3 -4.32 -17.55 11.86
N VAL A 4 -3.56 -16.47 11.75
CA VAL A 4 -2.11 -16.56 11.64
C VAL A 4 -1.59 -17.03 12.99
N PHE A 5 -1.26 -18.32 13.09
CA PHE A 5 -0.72 -18.93 14.30
C PHE A 5 0.55 -18.19 14.76
N LYS A 6 0.44 -17.46 15.88
CA LYS A 6 1.55 -16.76 16.55
C LYS A 6 1.93 -17.56 17.81
N GLY A 7 2.88 -18.49 17.67
CA GLY A 7 3.34 -19.33 18.79
C GLY A 7 4.53 -20.24 18.45
N ARG A 8 4.85 -21.16 19.37
CA ARG A 8 5.85 -22.23 19.17
C ARG A 8 5.46 -23.08 17.95
N ASN A 9 6.38 -23.29 17.00
CA ASN A 9 6.18 -23.93 15.69
C ASN A 9 5.72 -23.03 14.51
N LYS A 10 5.77 -21.70 14.64
CA LYS A 10 5.49 -20.77 13.52
C LYS A 10 6.23 -21.14 12.22
N ALA A 11 7.48 -21.60 12.31
CA ALA A 11 8.28 -22.00 11.15
C ALA A 11 7.65 -23.19 10.39
N LEU A 12 7.20 -24.21 11.10
CA LEU A 12 6.56 -25.40 10.52
C LEU A 12 5.24 -25.03 9.83
N TYR A 13 4.38 -24.26 10.49
CA TYR A 13 3.13 -23.78 9.88
C TYR A 13 3.37 -22.89 8.67
N THR A 14 4.40 -22.03 8.71
CA THR A 14 4.78 -21.20 7.56
C THR A 14 5.23 -22.05 6.38
N PHE A 15 6.03 -23.09 6.63
CA PHE A 15 6.46 -24.03 5.60
C PHE A 15 5.27 -24.78 4.98
N GLN A 16 4.37 -25.30 5.82
CA GLN A 16 3.19 -26.02 5.37
C GLN A 16 2.27 -25.11 4.53
N ASN A 17 2.05 -23.86 4.96
CA ASN A 17 1.24 -22.89 4.22
C ASN A 17 1.85 -22.57 2.85
N LYS A 18 3.18 -22.39 2.77
CA LYS A 18 3.88 -22.19 1.49
C LYS A 18 3.73 -23.38 0.56
N LYS A 19 3.88 -24.61 1.09
CA LYS A 19 3.68 -25.84 0.31
C LYS A 19 2.25 -25.93 -0.23
N TRP A 20 1.25 -25.62 0.59
CA TRP A 20 -0.15 -25.60 0.16
C TRP A 20 -0.42 -24.55 -0.91
N LEU A 21 0.12 -23.34 -0.76
CA LEU A 21 0.00 -22.27 -1.75
C LEU A 21 0.58 -22.71 -3.10
N TYR A 22 1.78 -23.29 -3.10
CA TYR A 22 2.42 -23.81 -4.31
C TYR A 22 1.58 -24.89 -5.00
N GLN A 23 1.07 -25.86 -4.24
CA GLN A 23 0.26 -26.93 -4.82
C GLN A 23 -1.04 -26.39 -5.42
N ARG A 24 -1.72 -25.47 -4.73
CA ARG A 24 -2.94 -24.84 -5.24
C ARG A 24 -2.69 -24.08 -6.55
N TYR A 25 -1.57 -23.36 -6.63
CA TYR A 25 -1.13 -22.70 -7.85
C TYR A 25 -0.84 -23.71 -8.98
N ARG A 26 -0.08 -24.77 -8.69
CA ARG A 26 0.28 -25.81 -9.67
C ARG A 26 -0.94 -26.52 -10.26
N TYR A 27 -1.89 -26.90 -9.42
CA TYR A 27 -3.11 -27.60 -9.84
C TYR A 27 -4.25 -26.67 -10.23
N ARG A 28 -4.03 -25.35 -10.22
CA ARG A 28 -5.03 -24.31 -10.53
C ARG A 28 -6.35 -24.50 -9.77
N THR A 29 -6.25 -24.91 -8.51
CA THR A 29 -7.43 -25.14 -7.67
C THR A 29 -7.99 -23.82 -7.16
N PHE A 30 -9.28 -23.59 -7.38
CA PHE A 30 -9.98 -22.45 -6.79
C PHE A 30 -10.29 -22.72 -5.31
N PRO A 31 -10.31 -21.67 -4.47
CA PRO A 31 -10.75 -21.81 -3.08
C PRO A 31 -12.23 -22.18 -3.03
N GLU A 32 -12.63 -22.97 -2.03
CA GLU A 32 -14.04 -23.34 -1.80
C GLU A 32 -14.95 -22.12 -1.58
N LYS A 33 -14.37 -21.03 -1.05
CA LYS A 33 -15.05 -19.74 -0.86
C LYS A 33 -14.29 -18.66 -1.64
N PRO A 34 -14.66 -18.38 -2.90
CA PRO A 34 -14.04 -17.32 -3.68
C PRO A 34 -14.48 -15.94 -3.18
N PHE A 35 -13.65 -14.94 -3.45
CA PHE A 35 -14.04 -13.54 -3.32
C PHE A 35 -14.63 -13.09 -4.66
N ILE A 36 -15.77 -12.39 -4.59
CA ILE A 36 -16.36 -11.70 -5.74
C ILE A 36 -15.99 -10.23 -5.55
N LEU A 37 -15.22 -9.67 -6.48
CA LEU A 37 -14.70 -8.31 -6.41
C LEU A 37 -15.28 -7.48 -7.55
N THR A 38 -15.53 -6.19 -7.30
CA THR A 38 -15.81 -5.23 -8.37
C THR A 38 -14.54 -4.88 -9.14
N THR A 39 -14.71 -4.13 -10.24
CA THR A 39 -13.59 -3.62 -11.05
C THR A 39 -12.66 -2.71 -10.25
N GLU A 40 -13.21 -1.88 -9.36
CA GLU A 40 -12.45 -0.96 -8.50
C GLU A 40 -11.67 -1.73 -7.42
N GLU A 41 -12.30 -2.74 -6.81
CA GLU A 41 -11.65 -3.58 -5.79
C GLU A 41 -10.51 -4.40 -6.40
N MET A 42 -10.71 -4.97 -7.59
CA MET A 42 -9.66 -5.66 -8.32
C MET A 42 -8.51 -4.71 -8.69
N ALA A 43 -8.82 -3.51 -9.19
CA ALA A 43 -7.80 -2.50 -9.48
C ALA A 43 -6.99 -2.17 -8.22
N THR A 44 -7.63 -2.02 -7.06
CA THR A 44 -6.96 -1.73 -5.79
C THR A 44 -6.02 -2.85 -5.33
N VAL A 45 -6.42 -4.12 -5.47
CA VAL A 45 -5.58 -5.28 -5.13
C VAL A 45 -4.30 -5.33 -5.97
N TYR A 46 -4.39 -4.93 -7.24
CA TYR A 46 -3.27 -4.93 -8.19
C TYR A 46 -2.62 -3.55 -8.38
N HIS A 47 -3.03 -2.54 -7.61
CA HIS A 47 -2.43 -1.21 -7.62
C HIS A 47 -1.16 -1.21 -6.77
N PHE A 48 -0.10 -1.81 -7.31
CA PHE A 48 1.20 -1.80 -6.64
C PHE A 48 1.80 -0.39 -6.72
N PRO A 49 2.28 0.20 -5.61
CA PRO A 49 3.01 1.45 -5.67
C PRO A 49 4.29 1.23 -6.46
N ASP A 50 4.45 1.96 -7.57
CA ASP A 50 5.70 1.95 -8.31
C ASP A 50 6.71 2.87 -7.59
N VAL A 51 7.84 2.28 -7.19
CA VAL A 51 8.93 2.99 -6.52
C VAL A 51 9.63 3.97 -7.49
N SER A 52 9.45 3.79 -8.79
CA SER A 52 10.02 4.66 -9.83
C SER A 52 9.30 6.01 -9.94
N ILE A 53 8.06 6.11 -9.43
CA ILE A 53 7.27 7.34 -9.46
C ILE A 53 7.67 8.19 -8.25
N HIS A 54 8.74 8.95 -8.43
CA HIS A 54 9.01 10.07 -7.54
C HIS A 54 8.05 11.20 -7.88
N THR A 55 7.24 11.63 -6.91
CA THR A 55 6.53 12.90 -7.01
C THR A 55 7.55 13.98 -7.34
N PRO A 56 7.39 14.76 -8.42
CA PRO A 56 8.30 15.85 -8.70
C PRO A 56 8.28 16.78 -7.48
N THR A 57 9.44 16.96 -6.86
CA THR A 57 9.59 17.87 -5.73
C THR A 57 9.22 19.26 -6.24
N LEU A 58 8.07 19.78 -5.81
CA LEU A 58 7.71 21.16 -6.11
C LEU A 58 8.80 22.06 -5.53
N PRO A 59 9.46 22.91 -6.33
CA PRO A 59 10.42 23.84 -5.78
C PRO A 59 9.69 24.72 -4.76
N ARG A 60 10.18 24.74 -3.53
CA ARG A 60 9.67 25.62 -2.49
C ARG A 60 9.97 27.06 -2.92
N VAL A 61 8.93 27.79 -3.34
CA VAL A 61 9.05 29.23 -3.56
C VAL A 61 9.10 29.87 -2.18
N GLU A 62 10.26 30.39 -1.79
CA GLU A 62 10.38 31.20 -0.59
C GLU A 62 9.49 32.44 -0.76
N SER A 63 8.48 32.59 0.11
CA SER A 63 7.63 33.76 0.11
C SER A 63 8.50 34.96 0.46
N LYS A 64 8.78 35.84 -0.51
CA LYS A 64 9.32 37.17 -0.19
C LYS A 64 8.29 37.86 0.70
N LYS A 65 8.62 38.03 1.98
CA LYS A 65 7.84 38.86 2.90
C LYS A 65 7.95 40.27 2.34
N GLY A 66 6.91 40.75 1.66
CA GLY A 66 6.85 42.13 1.22
C GLY A 66 7.00 43.00 2.45
N GLU A 67 8.00 43.88 2.46
CA GLU A 67 8.12 44.86 3.52
C GLU A 67 6.81 45.65 3.58
N PRO A 68 6.31 45.97 4.79
CA PRO A 68 5.09 46.75 4.92
C PRO A 68 5.23 48.04 4.11
N PRO A 69 4.18 48.44 3.35
CA PRO A 69 4.24 49.66 2.55
C PRO A 69 4.54 50.86 3.45
N THR A 70 5.43 51.73 3.00
CA THR A 70 5.98 52.87 3.77
C THR A 70 4.93 53.86 4.28
N ASN A 71 3.66 53.73 3.84
CA ASN A 71 2.56 54.63 4.16
C ASN A 71 1.62 54.09 5.26
N LEU A 72 2.18 53.45 6.30
CA LEU A 72 1.40 53.05 7.48
C LEU A 72 1.38 54.20 8.49
N PRO A 73 0.19 54.61 8.98
CA PRO A 73 0.10 55.60 10.04
C PRO A 73 0.70 55.02 11.33
N ILE A 74 1.72 55.71 11.83
CA ILE A 74 2.29 55.44 13.15
C ILE A 74 1.41 56.19 14.15
N VAL A 75 0.62 55.45 14.93
CA VAL A 75 -0.12 55.97 16.09
C VAL A 75 0.76 55.99 17.32
#